data_AF-A0A5C8C7E6-F1
#
_entry.id   AF-A0A5C8C7E6-F1
#
_cell.length_a   1.000
_cell.length_b   1.000
_cell.length_c   1.000
_cell.angle_alpha   90.00
_cell.angle_beta   90.00
_cell.angle_gamma   90.00
#
_symmetry.space_group_name_H-M   'P 1'
#
loop_
_entity.id
_entity.type
_entity.pdbx_description
1 polymer ?
#
loop_
_entity_poly.entity_id
_entity_poly.type
_entity_poly.pdbx_seq_one_letter_code
_entity_poly.pdbx_strand_id
1 'polypeptide(L)'
;MIFLILLILVFLAFAVYRYKKYQKQREIEEMAADAQAYVSSEVVELLQRSKTLLLQQPTSDAVQNAQKGIQNLTENLFCHTDSEASVREYLSAAKQEIALLNNTLDQISAQIASNIQDVDD
;
A
#
# COMPACT_ATOMS: atom_id res chain seq x y z
N MET A 1 32.92 -10.62 -45.03
CA MET A 1 32.88 -9.37 -44.25
C MET A 1 31.46 -8.85 -44.00
N ILE A 2 30.64 -8.62 -45.03
CA ILE A 2 29.27 -8.07 -44.88
C ILE A 2 28.37 -8.92 -43.96
N PHE A 3 28.38 -10.25 -44.10
CA PHE A 3 27.63 -11.15 -43.21
C PHE A 3 28.01 -11.03 -41.73
N LEU A 4 29.30 -10.81 -41.45
CA LEU A 4 29.81 -10.70 -40.08
C LEU A 4 29.39 -9.36 -39.45
N ILE A 5 29.36 -8.29 -40.25
CA ILE A 5 28.84 -6.98 -39.84
C ILE A 5 27.32 -7.07 -39.55
N LEU A 6 26.55 -7.74 -40.40
CA LEU A 6 25.11 -7.94 -40.18
C LEU A 6 24.82 -8.73 -38.90
N LEU A 7 25.59 -9.77 -38.60
CA LEU A 7 25.45 -10.54 -37.35
C LEU A 7 25.75 -9.68 -36.12
N ILE A 8 26.78 -8.83 -36.17
CA ILE A 8 27.11 -7.91 -35.07
C ILE A 8 25.98 -6.90 -34.86
N LEU A 9 25.40 -6.35 -35.93
CA LEU A 9 24.29 -5.40 -35.84
C LEU A 9 23.03 -6.05 -35.24
N VAL A 10 22.70 -7.27 -35.65
CA VAL A 10 21.57 -8.03 -35.08
C VAL A 10 21.82 -8.33 -33.59
N PHE A 11 23.04 -8.71 -33.21
CA PHE A 11 23.39 -8.95 -31.82
C PHE A 11 23.29 -7.68 -30.97
N LEU A 12 23.81 -6.55 -31.46
CA LEU A 12 23.68 -5.25 -30.79
C LEU A 12 22.22 -4.83 -30.64
N ALA A 13 21.40 -4.98 -31.67
CA ALA A 13 19.97 -4.68 -31.61
C ALA A 13 19.26 -5.54 -30.55
N PHE A 14 19.57 -6.84 -30.49
CA PHE A 14 19.02 -7.75 -29.50
C PHE A 14 19.47 -7.39 -28.07
N ALA A 15 20.76 -7.07 -27.87
CA ALA A 15 21.29 -6.66 -26.58
C ALA A 15 20.64 -5.36 -26.08
N VAL A 16 20.49 -4.36 -26.94
CA VAL A 16 19.80 -3.09 -26.61
C VAL A 16 18.33 -3.33 -26.28
N TYR A 17 17.64 -4.19 -27.04
CA TYR A 17 16.25 -4.53 -26.77
C TYR A 17 16.08 -5.19 -25.39
N ARG A 18 16.92 -6.19 -25.07
CA ARG A 18 16.90 -6.86 -23.76
C ARG A 18 17.21 -5.88 -22.64
N TYR A 19 18.24 -5.04 -22.79
CA TYR A 19 18.61 -4.03 -21.81
C TYR A 19 17.46 -3.07 -21.49
N LYS A 20 16.80 -2.52 -22.51
CA LYS A 20 15.62 -1.65 -22.32
C LYS A 20 14.46 -2.37 -21.65
N LYS A 21 14.23 -3.65 -21.97
CA LYS A 21 13.19 -4.45 -21.32
C LYS A 21 13.48 -4.66 -19.82
N TYR A 22 14.72 -4.97 -19.47
CA TYR A 22 15.13 -5.14 -18.08
C TYR A 22 15.04 -3.83 -17.28
N GLN A 23 15.41 -2.69 -17.88
CA GLN A 23 15.25 -1.39 -17.21
C GLN A 23 13.78 -1.11 -16.87
N LYS A 24 12.86 -1.31 -17.83
CA LYS A 24 11.42 -1.11 -17.57
C LYS A 24 10.86 -2.01 -16.47
N GLN A 25 11.27 -3.29 -16.44
CA GLN A 25 10.83 -4.19 -15.38
C GLN A 25 11.33 -3.72 -14.01
N ARG A 26 12.60 -3.31 -13.93
CA ARG A 26 13.18 -2.80 -12.69
C ARG A 26 12.49 -1.54 -12.17
N GLU A 27 12.16 -0.60 -13.05
CA GLU A 27 11.42 0.62 -12.69
C GLU A 27 10.04 0.30 -12.10
N ILE A 28 9.36 -0.72 -12.65
CA ILE A 28 8.04 -1.15 -12.15
C ILE A 28 8.18 -1.87 -10.81
N GLU A 29 9.18 -2.72 -10.65
CA GLU A 29 9.48 -3.38 -9.36
C GLU A 29 9.82 -2.36 -8.27
N GLU A 30 10.60 -1.33 -8.59
CA GLU A 30 10.93 -0.24 -7.66
C GLU A 30 9.68 0.55 -7.27
N MET A 31 8.83 0.89 -8.24
CA MET A 31 7.55 1.57 -7.97
C MET A 31 6.60 0.71 -7.11
N ALA A 32 6.56 -0.60 -7.35
CA ALA A 32 5.77 -1.54 -6.56
C ALA A 32 6.29 -1.66 -5.12
N ALA A 33 7.62 -1.72 -4.95
CA ALA A 33 8.27 -1.75 -3.65
C ALA A 33 8.01 -0.46 -2.86
N ASP A 34 8.10 0.70 -3.50
CA ASP A 34 7.79 1.99 -2.87
C ASP A 34 6.31 2.09 -2.47
N ALA A 35 5.40 1.68 -3.34
CA ALA A 35 3.97 1.63 -3.04
C ALA A 35 3.68 0.70 -1.85
N GLN A 36 4.30 -0.48 -1.83
CA GLN A 36 4.18 -1.42 -0.72
C GLN A 36 4.77 -0.87 0.58
N ALA A 37 5.93 -0.21 0.53
CA ALA A 37 6.55 0.41 1.69
C ALA A 37 5.66 1.50 2.29
N TYR A 38 5.06 2.33 1.43
CA TYR A 38 4.08 3.33 1.84
C TYR A 38 2.87 2.68 2.54
N VAL A 39 2.21 1.72 1.89
CA VAL A 39 1.03 1.03 2.47
C VAL A 39 1.39 0.34 3.78
N SER A 40 2.55 -0.31 3.85
CA SER A 40 3.05 -0.95 5.08
C SER A 40 3.19 0.05 6.23
N SER A 41 3.79 1.22 5.98
CA SER A 41 3.95 2.25 7.02
C SER A 41 2.61 2.76 7.55
N GLU A 42 1.65 3.03 6.67
CA GLU A 42 0.31 3.49 7.03
C GLU A 42 -0.48 2.43 7.81
N VAL A 43 -0.38 1.16 7.40
CA VAL A 43 -1.03 0.04 8.10
C VAL A 43 -0.48 -0.11 9.52
N VAL A 44 0.83 0.08 9.73
CA VAL A 44 1.44 0.05 11.08
C VAL A 44 0.89 1.18 11.95
N GLU A 45 0.76 2.40 11.41
CA GLU A 45 0.19 3.54 12.14
C GLU A 45 -1.29 3.31 12.50
N LEU A 46 -2.09 2.83 11.56
CA LEU A 46 -3.49 2.46 11.78
C LEU A 46 -3.63 1.35 12.84
N LEU A 47 -2.75 0.36 12.81
CA LEU A 47 -2.74 -0.73 13.77
C LEU A 47 -2.36 -0.25 15.17
N GLN A 48 -1.44 0.70 15.29
CA GLN A 48 -1.09 1.31 16.56
C GLN A 48 -2.24 2.16 17.12
N ARG A 49 -2.88 2.99 16.28
CA ARG A 49 -4.06 3.79 16.67
C ARG A 49 -5.22 2.91 17.11
N SER A 50 -5.57 1.89 16.34
CA SER A 50 -6.66 0.96 16.67
C SER A 50 -6.40 0.22 17.98
N LYS A 51 -5.17 -0.20 18.27
CA LYS A 51 -4.79 -0.77 19.58
C LYS A 51 -5.03 0.19 20.73
N THR A 52 -4.65 1.46 20.59
CA THR A 52 -4.89 2.47 21.63
C THR A 52 -6.38 2.67 21.89
N LEU A 53 -7.20 2.75 20.84
CA LEU A 53 -8.64 2.90 20.97
C LEU A 53 -9.31 1.64 21.55
N LEU A 54 -8.82 0.45 21.22
CA LEU A 54 -9.33 -0.81 21.77
C LEU A 54 -9.07 -0.92 23.29
N LEU A 55 -7.98 -0.36 23.80
CA LEU A 55 -7.73 -0.27 25.24
C LEU A 55 -8.72 0.68 25.94
N GLN A 56 -9.21 1.70 25.24
CA GLN A 56 -10.17 2.67 25.78
C GLN A 56 -11.62 2.18 25.65
N GLN A 57 -11.94 1.45 24.58
CA GLN A 57 -13.30 0.97 24.29
C GLN A 57 -13.29 -0.43 23.64
N PRO A 58 -13.03 -1.49 24.42
CA PRO A 58 -12.80 -2.86 23.91
C PRO A 58 -14.04 -3.52 23.28
N THR A 59 -15.24 -3.02 23.59
CA THR A 59 -16.52 -3.57 23.14
C THR A 59 -17.13 -2.82 21.96
N SER A 60 -16.42 -1.85 21.37
CA SER A 60 -16.94 -1.10 20.22
C SER A 60 -16.86 -1.95 18.95
N ASP A 61 -18.03 -2.24 18.36
CA ASP A 61 -18.15 -2.91 17.05
C ASP A 61 -17.40 -2.13 15.95
N ALA A 62 -17.32 -0.80 16.08
CA ALA A 62 -16.60 0.05 15.15
C ALA A 62 -15.07 -0.17 15.23
N VAL A 63 -14.52 -0.38 16.43
CA VAL A 63 -13.10 -0.70 16.63
C VAL A 63 -12.79 -2.09 16.06
N GLN A 64 -13.67 -3.08 16.26
CA GLN A 64 -13.49 -4.42 15.70
C GLN A 64 -13.57 -4.42 14.17
N ASN A 65 -14.49 -3.66 13.59
CA ASN A 65 -14.59 -3.49 12.13
C ASN A 65 -13.35 -2.81 11.55
N ALA A 66 -12.83 -1.77 12.22
CA ALA A 66 -11.59 -1.12 11.82
C ALA A 66 -10.40 -2.10 11.88
N GLN A 67 -10.29 -2.92 12.93
CA GLN A 67 -9.25 -3.93 13.05
C GLN A 67 -9.32 -4.99 11.93
N LYS A 68 -10.53 -5.43 11.55
CA LYS A 68 -10.72 -6.35 10.44
C LYS A 68 -10.31 -5.73 9.10
N GLY A 69 -10.61 -4.45 8.87
CA GLY A 69 -10.16 -3.74 7.67
C GLY A 69 -8.64 -3.58 7.61
N ILE A 70 -7.99 -3.28 8.74
CA ILE A 70 -6.52 -3.25 8.84
C ILE A 70 -5.91 -4.62 8.55
N GLN A 71 -6.52 -5.71 9.06
CA GLN A 71 -6.07 -7.07 8.76
C GLN A 71 -6.17 -7.38 7.26
N ASN A 72 -7.26 -7.00 6.61
CA ASN A 72 -7.42 -7.19 5.17
C ASN A 72 -6.35 -6.44 4.35
N LEU A 73 -6.01 -5.21 4.73
CA LEU A 73 -4.90 -4.46 4.12
C LEU A 73 -3.55 -5.14 4.35
N THR A 74 -3.35 -5.73 5.53
CA THR A 74 -2.12 -6.45 5.88
C THR A 74 -1.97 -7.74 5.07
N GLU A 75 -3.08 -8.46 4.84
CA GLU A 75 -3.08 -9.68 4.02
C GLU A 75 -2.84 -9.36 2.54
N ASN A 76 -3.29 -8.20 2.06
CA ASN A 76 -3.11 -7.72 0.68
C ASN A 76 -1.94 -6.72 0.52
N LEU A 77 -0.94 -6.78 1.40
CA LEU A 77 0.16 -5.81 1.42
C LEU A 77 1.13 -5.94 0.23
N PHE A 78 1.15 -7.08 -0.44
CA PHE A 78 2.10 -7.36 -1.51
C PHE A 78 1.54 -6.92 -2.88
N CYS A 79 2.25 -5.98 -3.52
CA CYS A 79 1.95 -5.58 -4.89
C CYS A 79 2.64 -6.56 -5.87
N HIS A 80 1.90 -7.54 -6.39
CA HIS A 80 2.39 -8.46 -7.41
C HIS A 80 1.98 -7.99 -8.81
N THR A 81 2.81 -7.16 -9.45
CA THR A 81 2.53 -6.75 -10.83
C THR A 81 3.76 -6.37 -11.64
N ASP A 82 3.70 -6.68 -12.94
CA ASP A 82 4.69 -6.32 -13.95
C ASP A 82 4.25 -5.08 -14.77
N SER A 83 3.24 -4.34 -14.29
CA SER A 83 2.66 -3.18 -14.98
C SER A 83 2.53 -1.96 -14.07
N GLU A 84 3.05 -0.82 -14.52
CA GLU A 84 2.94 0.47 -13.83
C GLU A 84 1.48 0.86 -13.53
N ALA A 85 0.56 0.59 -14.46
CA ALA A 85 -0.86 0.91 -14.29
C ALA A 85 -1.46 0.15 -13.11
N SER A 86 -1.07 -1.12 -12.94
CA SER A 86 -1.53 -1.95 -11.84
C SER A 86 -0.90 -1.54 -10.51
N VAL A 87 0.36 -1.06 -10.50
CA VAL A 87 0.97 -0.48 -9.28
C VAL A 87 0.18 0.76 -8.83
N ARG A 88 -0.19 1.63 -9.78
CA ARG A 88 -1.01 2.81 -9.50
C ARG A 88 -2.40 2.45 -8.99
N GLU A 89 -3.03 1.45 -9.59
CA GLU A 89 -4.34 0.94 -9.17
C GLU A 89 -4.27 0.39 -7.75
N TYR A 90 -3.28 -0.48 -7.46
CA TYR A 90 -3.00 -1.00 -6.12
C TYR A 90 -2.85 0.13 -5.10
N LEU A 91 -1.99 1.11 -5.39
CA LEU A 91 -1.75 2.24 -4.50
C LEU A 91 -3.02 3.09 -4.30
N SER A 92 -3.82 3.28 -5.34
CA SER A 92 -5.06 4.06 -5.25
C SER A 92 -6.12 3.37 -4.39
N ALA A 93 -6.28 2.05 -4.55
CA ALA A 93 -7.20 1.25 -3.75
C ALA A 93 -6.75 1.22 -2.28
N ALA A 94 -5.47 0.98 -2.03
CA ALA A 94 -4.92 0.99 -0.68
C ALA A 94 -5.09 2.35 0.01
N LYS A 95 -4.83 3.46 -0.69
CA LYS A 95 -5.06 4.82 -0.16
C LYS A 95 -6.53 5.07 0.19
N GLN A 96 -7.45 4.60 -0.64
CA GLN A 96 -8.88 4.75 -0.37
C GLN A 96 -9.28 3.97 0.90
N GLU A 97 -8.83 2.72 1.04
CA GLU A 97 -9.10 1.91 2.23
C GLU A 97 -8.48 2.51 3.50
N ILE A 98 -7.22 2.98 3.43
CA ILE A 98 -6.54 3.68 4.52
C ILE A 98 -7.33 4.94 4.95
N ALA A 99 -7.83 5.73 3.99
CA ALA A 99 -8.61 6.93 4.29
C ALA A 99 -9.93 6.61 5.00
N LEU A 100 -10.63 5.53 4.57
CA LEU A 100 -11.86 5.06 5.23
C LEU A 100 -11.59 4.60 6.66
N LEU A 101 -10.50 3.86 6.87
CA LEU A 101 -10.09 3.39 8.20
C LEU A 101 -9.70 4.56 9.11
N ASN A 102 -8.92 5.52 8.62
CA ASN A 102 -8.57 6.72 9.38
C ASN A 102 -9.83 7.49 9.81
N ASN A 103 -10.77 7.72 8.90
CA ASN A 103 -12.02 8.42 9.24
C ASN A 103 -12.81 7.67 10.32
N THR A 104 -12.87 6.33 10.23
CA THR A 104 -13.54 5.50 11.24
C THR A 104 -12.86 5.63 12.60
N LEU A 105 -11.53 5.58 12.65
CA LEU A 105 -10.77 5.74 13.89
C LEU A 105 -10.90 7.15 14.48
N ASP A 106 -10.93 8.19 13.65
CA ASP A 106 -11.13 9.58 14.08
C ASP A 106 -12.52 9.78 14.71
N GLN A 107 -13.57 9.19 14.13
CA GLN A 107 -14.92 9.22 14.70
C GLN A 107 -14.98 8.52 16.06
N ILE A 108 -14.33 7.36 16.20
CA ILE A 108 -14.25 6.64 17.48
C ILE A 108 -13.49 7.47 18.51
N SER A 109 -12.36 8.07 18.13
CA SER A 109 -11.59 8.94 19.02
C SER A 109 -12.40 10.16 19.47
N ALA A 110 -13.17 10.78 18.57
CA ALA A 110 -14.04 11.90 18.90
C ALA A 110 -15.17 11.49 19.87
N GLN A 111 -15.74 10.31 19.68
CA GLN A 111 -16.78 9.78 20.57
C GLN A 111 -16.24 9.46 21.97
N ILE A 112 -15.02 8.94 22.07
CA ILE A 112 -14.36 8.75 23.37
C ILE A 112 -14.11 10.10 24.05
N ALA A 113 -13.61 11.09 23.32
CA ALA A 113 -13.37 12.43 23.86
C ALA A 113 -14.66 13.11 24.35
N SER A 114 -15.77 12.99 23.61
CA SER A 114 -17.06 13.54 24.04
C SER A 114 -17.61 12.83 25.29
N ASN A 115 -17.46 11.51 25.37
CA ASN A 115 -17.94 10.74 26.53
C ASN A 115 -17.15 11.01 27.81
N ILE A 116 -15.91 11.48 27.71
CA ILE A 116 -15.12 11.91 28.88
C ILE A 116 -15.61 13.27 29.40
N GLN A 117 -16.14 14.13 28.52
CA GLN A 117 -16.56 15.49 28.86
C GLN A 117 -17.95 15.56 29.53
N ASP A 118 -18.80 14.56 29.33
CA ASP A 118 -20.14 14.43 29.96
C ASP A 118 -20.11 13.87 31.40
N VAL A 119 -18.94 13.45 31.91
CA VAL A 119 -18.81 12.83 33.26
C VAL A 119 -18.34 13.83 34.33
N ASP A 120 -17.96 15.05 33.93
CA ASP A 120 -17.39 16.09 34.81
C ASP A 120 -18.35 17.26 35.13
N ASP A 121 -19.63 17.19 34.71
CA ASP A 121 -20.73 18.11 35.10
C ASP A 121 -21.72 17.43 36.06
#